data_AF-A0A4Q4CN40-F1
#
_entry.id   AF-A0A4Q4CN40-F1
#
_cell.length_a   1.000
_cell.length_b   1.000
_cell.length_c   1.000
_cell.angle_alpha   90.00
_cell.angle_beta   90.00
_cell.angle_gamma   90.00
#
_symmetry.space_group_name_H-M   'P 1'
#
loop_
_entity.id
_entity.type
_entity.pdbx_description
1 polymer ?
#
loop_
_entity_poly.entity_id
_entity_poly.type
_entity_poly.pdbx_seq_one_letter_code
_entity_poly.pdbx_strand_id
1 'polypeptide(L)'
;MPFPALVILALAYSGLVLATLAHALRKVMPAPRAVLVAFAISSVVHAASTFLGTEQDRWFTLSLFWLLPHLLFVPVLLLAARYQRP
;
A
#
# COMPACT_ATOMS: atom_id res chain seq x y z
N MET A 1 13.73 6.62 -16.60
CA MET A 1 12.55 5.82 -17.00
C MET A 1 11.42 6.76 -17.40
N PRO A 2 10.57 6.40 -18.39
CA PRO A 2 9.41 7.22 -18.71
C PRO A 2 8.45 7.24 -17.51
N PHE A 3 7.93 8.41 -17.17
CA PHE A 3 6.97 8.63 -16.07
C PHE A 3 5.83 7.59 -16.00
N PRO A 4 5.15 7.22 -17.11
CA PRO A 4 4.09 6.20 -17.06
C PRO A 4 4.57 4.82 -16.60
N ALA A 5 5.81 4.42 -16.93
CA ALA A 5 6.35 3.15 -16.45
C ALA A 5 6.59 3.16 -14.94
N LEU A 6 6.98 4.30 -14.37
CA LEU A 6 7.16 4.44 -12.92
C LEU A 6 5.81 4.37 -12.18
N VAL A 7 4.74 4.94 -12.74
CA VAL A 7 3.40 4.87 -12.16
C VAL A 7 2.88 3.43 -12.16
N ILE A 8 3.03 2.71 -13.28
CA ILE A 8 2.61 1.31 -13.39
C ILE A 8 3.42 0.44 -12.41
N LEU A 9 4.73 0.67 -12.32
CA LEU A 9 5.60 -0.04 -11.39
C LEU A 9 5.17 0.21 -9.94
N ALA A 10 4.94 1.47 -9.57
CA ALA A 10 4.49 1.82 -8.22
C ALA A 10 3.13 1.19 -7.89
N LEU A 11 2.22 1.14 -8.86
CA LEU A 11 0.91 0.50 -8.71
C LEU A 11 1.03 -1.02 -8.51
N ALA A 12 1.81 -1.70 -9.35
CA ALA A 12 2.04 -3.13 -9.25
C ALA A 12 2.75 -3.51 -7.94
N TYR A 13 3.78 -2.75 -7.56
CA TYR A 13 4.53 -2.96 -6.33
C TYR A 13 3.64 -2.75 -5.09
N SER A 14 2.88 -1.64 -5.05
CA SER A 14 1.99 -1.35 -3.92
C SER A 14 0.90 -2.42 -3.77
N GLY A 15 0.33 -2.89 -4.88
CA GLY A 15 -0.63 -4.00 -4.88
C GLY A 15 -0.03 -5.29 -4.33
N LEU A 16 1.19 -5.64 -4.76
CA LEU A 16 1.91 -6.82 -4.27
C LEU A 16 2.20 -6.74 -2.76
N VAL A 17 2.71 -5.59 -2.29
CA VAL A 17 3.01 -5.37 -0.86
C VAL A 17 1.73 -5.46 -0.02
N LEU A 18 0.65 -4.79 -0.44
CA LEU A 18 -0.62 -4.86 0.28
C LEU A 18 -1.20 -6.28 0.32
N ALA A 19 -1.17 -7.01 -0.81
CA ALA A 19 -1.71 -8.36 -0.87
C ALA A 19 -0.91 -9.35 -0.03
N THR A 20 0.42 -9.29 -0.11
CA THR A 20 1.32 -10.15 0.67
C THR A 20 1.20 -9.88 2.18
N LEU A 21 1.16 -8.61 2.58
CA LEU A 21 1.01 -8.22 3.97
C LEU A 21 -0.38 -8.57 4.52
N ALA A 22 -1.43 -8.31 3.74
CA ALA A 22 -2.79 -8.72 4.12
C ALA A 22 -2.88 -10.26 4.26
N HIS A 23 -2.27 -11.02 3.35
CA HIS A 23 -2.23 -12.48 3.44
C HIS A 23 -1.51 -12.96 4.70
N ALA A 24 -0.39 -12.35 5.07
CA ALA A 24 0.31 -12.67 6.32
C ALA A 24 -0.55 -12.36 7.55
N LEU A 25 -1.20 -11.19 7.59
CA LEU A 25 -2.04 -10.75 8.71
C LEU A 25 -3.32 -11.59 8.86
N ARG A 26 -3.84 -12.18 7.77
CA ARG A 26 -5.00 -13.07 7.81
C ARG A 26 -4.83 -14.29 8.71
N LYS A 27 -3.59 -14.68 9.03
CA LYS A 27 -3.31 -15.76 9.98
C LYS A 27 -3.70 -15.43 11.42
N VAL A 28 -3.86 -14.14 11.75
CA VAL A 28 -4.11 -13.67 13.13
C VAL A 28 -5.31 -12.73 13.26
N MET A 29 -5.92 -12.28 12.15
CA MET A 29 -7.10 -11.42 12.18
C MET A 29 -8.02 -11.63 10.96
N PRO A 30 -9.32 -11.26 11.07
CA PRO A 30 -10.26 -11.34 9.95
C PRO A 30 -9.80 -10.57 8.72
N ALA A 31 -10.14 -11.08 7.52
CA ALA A 31 -9.67 -10.55 6.25
C ALA A 31 -9.87 -9.03 6.04
N PRO A 32 -11.03 -8.42 6.40
CA PRO A 32 -11.19 -6.97 6.27
C PRO A 32 -10.23 -6.18 7.16
N ARG A 33 -10.00 -6.64 8.40
CA ARG A 33 -9.06 -6.00 9.34
C ARG A 33 -7.62 -6.16 8.85
N ALA A 34 -7.27 -7.33 8.33
CA ALA A 34 -5.95 -7.60 7.76
C ALA A 34 -5.61 -6.63 6.62
N VAL A 35 -6.56 -6.34 5.72
CA VAL A 35 -6.35 -5.38 4.62
C VAL A 35 -6.15 -3.96 5.14
N LEU A 36 -6.94 -3.50 6.11
CA LEU A 36 -6.81 -2.16 6.68
C LEU A 36 -5.49 -1.99 7.44
N VAL A 37 -5.08 -3.00 8.21
CA VAL A 37 -3.80 -2.99 8.94
C VAL A 37 -2.63 -3.06 7.96
N ALA A 38 -2.73 -3.86 6.90
CA ALA A 38 -1.72 -3.89 5.83
C ALA A 38 -1.56 -2.51 5.17
N PHE A 39 -2.67 -1.83 4.89
CA PHE A 39 -2.66 -0.47 4.37
C PHE A 39 -2.01 0.52 5.33
N ALA A 40 -2.37 0.48 6.61
CA ALA A 40 -1.78 1.37 7.61
C ALA A 40 -0.27 1.17 7.71
N ILE A 41 0.19 -0.07 7.84
CA ILE A 41 1.63 -0.40 7.92
C ILE A 41 2.35 0.07 6.65
N SER A 42 1.85 -0.30 5.48
CA SER A 42 2.54 0.04 4.21
C SER A 42 2.61 1.55 3.98
N SER A 43 1.54 2.28 4.29
CA SER A 43 1.48 3.74 4.17
C SER A 43 2.47 4.42 5.13
N VAL A 44 2.53 3.96 6.38
CA VAL A 44 3.47 4.48 7.38
C VAL A 44 4.91 4.19 6.96
N VAL A 45 5.22 2.99 6.47
CA VAL A 45 6.57 2.64 6.02
C VAL A 45 7.01 3.49 4.83
N HIS A 46 6.13 3.71 3.85
CA HIS A 46 6.44 4.57 2.71
C HIS A 46 6.61 6.04 3.14
N ALA A 47 5.76 6.55 4.03
CA ALA A 47 5.91 7.91 4.55
C ALA A 47 7.22 8.07 5.35
N ALA A 48 7.53 7.11 6.23
CA ALA A 48 8.74 7.14 7.06
C ALA A 48 10.02 7.01 6.22
N SER A 49 10.06 6.06 5.29
CA SER A 49 11.21 5.90 4.38
C SER A 49 11.41 7.13 3.50
N THR A 50 10.32 7.74 3.02
CA THR A 50 10.37 9.00 2.27
C THR A 50 10.89 10.15 3.13
N PHE A 51 10.39 10.28 4.36
CA PHE A 51 10.82 11.32 5.31
C PHE A 51 12.31 11.20 5.68
N LEU A 52 12.80 9.97 5.90
CA LEU A 52 14.19 9.72 6.27
C LEU A 52 15.16 9.82 5.08
N GLY A 53 14.69 9.57 3.86
CA GLY A 53 15.54 9.45 2.67
C GLY A 53 15.54 10.66 1.74
N THR A 54 14.80 11.73 2.04
CA THR A 54 14.65 12.87 1.13
C THR A 54 14.88 14.20 1.83
N GLU A 55 15.35 15.19 1.07
CA GLU A 55 15.42 16.56 1.57
C GLU A 55 14.01 17.08 1.87
N GLN A 56 13.92 17.96 2.87
CA GLN A 56 12.68 18.41 3.52
C GLN A 56 11.64 19.03 2.57
N ASP A 57 12.02 19.37 1.34
CA ASP A 57 11.11 19.98 0.36
C ASP A 57 10.37 18.94 -0.51
N ARG A 58 10.84 17.69 -0.56
CA ARG A 58 10.29 16.65 -1.47
C ARG A 58 9.54 15.53 -0.78
N TRP A 59 9.68 15.39 0.54
CA TRP A 59 9.09 14.25 1.26
C TRP A 59 7.57 14.20 1.10
N PHE A 60 6.88 15.36 1.07
CA PHE A 60 5.43 15.41 0.96
C PHE A 60 4.94 14.87 -0.39
N THR A 61 5.49 15.37 -1.49
CA THR A 61 5.12 14.94 -2.85
C THR A 61 5.41 13.46 -3.07
N LEU A 62 6.54 12.97 -2.56
CA LEU A 62 6.92 11.55 -2.67
C LEU A 62 6.03 10.65 -1.79
N SER A 63 5.62 11.12 -0.61
CA SER A 63 4.67 10.39 0.23
C SER A 63 3.31 10.26 -0.46
N LEU A 64 2.82 11.33 -1.11
CA LEU A 64 1.60 11.28 -1.90
C LEU A 64 1.71 10.34 -3.11
N PHE A 65 2.86 10.32 -3.78
CA PHE A 65 3.12 9.42 -4.91
C PHE A 65 2.92 7.95 -4.52
N TRP A 66 3.34 7.56 -3.33
CA TRP A 66 3.12 6.20 -2.82
C TRP A 66 1.72 5.97 -2.26
N LEU A 67 1.11 6.98 -1.65
CA LEU A 67 -0.23 6.86 -1.06
C LEU A 67 -1.31 6.61 -2.12
N LEU A 68 -1.21 7.26 -3.28
CA LEU A 68 -2.17 7.15 -4.38
C LEU A 68 -2.41 5.69 -4.85
N PRO A 69 -1.37 4.91 -5.20
CA PRO A 69 -1.48 3.49 -5.50
C PRO A 69 -2.16 2.67 -4.40
N HIS A 70 -1.82 2.95 -3.14
CA HIS A 70 -2.37 2.22 -2.00
C HIS A 70 -3.87 2.50 -1.84
N LEU A 71 -4.29 3.76 -1.96
CA LEU A 71 -5.70 4.17 -1.91
C LEU A 71 -6.53 3.52 -3.04
N LEU A 72 -5.95 3.33 -4.23
CA LEU A 72 -6.63 2.63 -5.33
C LEU A 72 -6.79 1.13 -5.07
N PHE A 73 -5.80 0.49 -4.42
CA PHE A 73 -5.83 -0.95 -4.18
C PHE A 73 -6.66 -1.37 -2.97
N VAL A 74 -6.76 -0.53 -1.93
CA VAL A 74 -7.55 -0.83 -0.72
C VAL A 74 -9.00 -1.22 -1.00
N PRO A 75 -9.82 -0.46 -1.77
CA PRO A 75 -11.21 -0.84 -2.01
C PRO A 75 -11.32 -2.16 -2.77
N VAL A 76 -10.41 -2.44 -3.69
CA VAL A 76 -10.34 -3.72 -4.42
C VAL A 76 -10.04 -4.87 -3.47
N LEU A 77 -9.08 -4.70 -2.56
CA LEU A 77 -8.72 -5.71 -1.56
C LEU A 77 -9.81 -5.92 -0.51
N LEU A 78 -10.50 -4.85 -0.09
CA LEU A 78 -11.63 -4.93 0.81
C LEU A 78 -12.82 -5.66 0.16
N LEU A 79 -13.09 -5.38 -1.12
CA LEU A 79 -14.10 -6.09 -1.88
C LEU A 79 -13.74 -7.57 -2.01
N ALA A 80 -12.50 -7.89 -2.37
CA ALA A 80 -12.00 -9.27 -2.44
C ALA A 80 -12.08 -9.97 -1.07
N ALA A 81 -11.75 -9.28 0.02
CA ALA A 81 -11.82 -9.82 1.38
C ALA A 81 -13.26 -10.20 1.79
N ARG A 82 -14.30 -9.60 1.21
CA ARG A 82 -15.71 -9.98 1.45
C ARG A 82 -16.05 -11.34 0.84
N TYR A 83 -15.42 -11.70 -0.28
CA TYR A 83 -15.62 -12.99 -0.94
C TYR A 83 -14.73 -14.10 -0.36
N GLN A 84 -13.70 -13.72 0.39
CA GLN A 84 -12.78 -14.63 1.06
C GLN A 84 -13.35 -14.99 2.45
N ARG A 85 -14.19 -16.03 2.50
CA ARG A 85 -14.64 -16.62 3.78
C ARG A 85 -13.44 -17.16 4.57
N PRO A 86 -13.50 -17.15 5.93
CA PRO A 86 -12.45 -17.70 6.78
C PRO A 86 -12.20 -19.19 6.53
#